data_AF-C7ZHD3-F1
#
_entry.id   AF-C7ZHD3-F1
#
_cell.length_a   1.000
_cell.length_b   1.000
_cell.length_c   1.000
_cell.angle_alpha   90.00
_cell.angle_beta   90.00
_cell.angle_gamma   90.00
#
_symmetry.space_group_name_H-M   'P 1'
#
loop_
_entity.id
_entity.type
_entity.pdbx_description
1 polymer ?
#
loop_
_entity_poly.entity_id
_entity_poly.type
_entity_poly.pdbx_seq_one_letter_code
_entity_poly.pdbx_strand_id
1 'polypeptide(L)'
;MGPVNAAACAATAVQQFPNVRFALMIGIAGGIPSRSRDIRLGDVAVGIPGGSHPGVLQYDFGKYQQDGSFILKGCLNKPPSILINSCHRL
;
A
#
# COMPACT_ATOMS: atom_id res chain seq x y z
N MET A 1 7.69 15.65 2.59
CA MET A 1 7.23 14.45 1.85
C MET A 1 8.05 13.25 2.28
N GLY A 2 7.50 12.05 2.27
CA GLY A 2 8.22 10.81 2.61
C GLY A 2 7.60 10.03 3.80
N PRO A 3 7.99 8.76 3.96
CA PRO A 3 7.31 7.82 4.86
C PRO A 3 7.42 8.21 6.35
N VAL A 4 8.55 8.78 6.78
CA VAL A 4 8.77 9.16 8.19
C VAL A 4 7.80 10.25 8.64
N ASN A 5 7.71 11.35 7.87
CA ASN A 5 6.80 12.45 8.20
C ASN A 5 5.34 12.01 8.12
N ALA A 6 4.97 11.19 7.12
CA ALA A 6 3.62 10.64 6.99
C ALA A 6 3.24 9.76 8.18
N ALA A 7 4.17 8.90 8.64
CA ALA A 7 3.95 8.05 9.81
C ALA A 7 3.79 8.87 11.09
N ALA A 8 4.61 9.92 11.29
CA ALA A 8 4.49 10.81 12.44
C ALA A 8 3.12 11.52 12.47
N CYS A 9 2.70 12.10 11.34
CA CYS A 9 1.38 12.73 11.22
C CYS A 9 0.24 11.75 11.48
N ALA A 10 0.30 10.54 10.92
CA ALA A 10 -0.71 9.51 11.12
C ALA A 10 -0.80 9.09 12.60
N ALA A 11 0.34 8.90 13.26
CA ALA A 11 0.38 8.56 14.68
C ALA A 11 -0.26 9.66 15.54
N THR A 12 0.05 10.94 15.28
CA THR A 12 -0.57 12.07 15.98
C THR A 12 -2.07 12.14 15.73
N ALA A 13 -2.52 11.95 14.49
CA ALA A 13 -3.95 11.98 14.17
C ALA A 13 -4.73 10.88 14.89
N VAL A 14 -4.20 9.65 14.93
CA VAL A 14 -4.82 8.53 15.66
C VAL A 14 -4.90 8.82 17.15
N GLN A 15 -3.89 9.48 17.74
CA GLN A 15 -3.89 9.86 19.14
C GLN A 15 -4.89 10.98 19.45
N GLN A 16 -5.01 11.98 18.57
CA GLN A 16 -5.86 13.15 18.80
C GLN A 16 -7.34 12.90 18.51
N PHE A 17 -7.65 11.98 17.60
CA PHE A 17 -9.02 11.72 17.16
C PHE A 17 -9.44 10.27 17.48
N PRO A 18 -9.84 9.97 18.72
CA PRO A 18 -10.11 8.59 19.17
C PRO A 18 -11.30 7.92 18.45
N ASN A 19 -12.15 8.71 17.79
CA ASN A 19 -13.30 8.21 17.03
C ASN A 19 -12.98 7.94 15.55
N VAL A 20 -11.74 8.17 15.08
CA VAL A 20 -11.34 7.80 13.72
C VAL A 20 -11.25 6.28 13.60
N ARG A 21 -12.05 5.71 12.69
CA ARG A 21 -12.14 4.26 12.47
C ARG A 21 -11.27 3.76 11.32
N PHE A 22 -11.05 4.61 10.32
CA PHE A 22 -10.29 4.29 9.12
C PHE A 22 -9.44 5.49 8.70
N ALA A 23 -8.22 5.22 8.23
CA ALA A 23 -7.37 6.19 7.56
C ALA A 23 -6.98 5.63 6.19
N LEU A 24 -7.08 6.45 5.15
CA LEU A 24 -6.71 6.09 3.78
C LEU A 24 -5.47 6.88 3.36
N MET A 25 -4.44 6.18 2.88
CA MET A 25 -3.28 6.82 2.26
C MET A 25 -3.56 7.01 0.78
N ILE A 26 -3.69 8.27 0.36
CA ILE A 26 -4.02 8.66 -1.01
C ILE A 26 -2.89 9.53 -1.54
N GLY A 27 -2.53 9.36 -2.81
CA GLY A 27 -1.53 10.18 -3.47
C GLY A 27 -1.51 9.92 -4.97
N ILE A 28 -0.77 10.77 -5.67
CA ILE A 28 -0.43 10.55 -7.08
C ILE A 28 0.77 9.61 -7.18
N ALA A 29 0.79 8.77 -8.21
CA ALA A 29 1.89 7.86 -8.47
C ALA A 29 2.14 7.73 -9.98
N GLY A 30 3.35 7.33 -10.35
CA GLY A 30 3.66 6.90 -11.71
C GLY A 30 3.24 5.44 -11.94
N GLY A 31 2.72 5.14 -13.12
CA GLY A 31 2.45 3.78 -13.56
C GLY A 31 3.59 3.21 -14.41
N ILE A 32 3.77 1.88 -14.38
CA ILE A 32 4.68 1.15 -15.28
C ILE A 32 3.82 0.27 -16.19
N PRO A 33 3.29 0.80 -17.31
CA PRO A 33 2.46 0.04 -18.23
C PRO A 33 3.25 -1.08 -18.92
N SER A 34 2.58 -2.17 -19.28
CA SER A 34 3.13 -3.26 -20.08
C SER A 34 2.09 -3.79 -21.06
N ARG A 35 2.49 -4.60 -22.06
CA ARG A 35 1.52 -5.23 -22.98
C ARG A 35 0.43 -6.05 -22.26
N SER A 36 0.77 -6.61 -21.10
CA SER A 36 -0.12 -7.37 -20.22
C SER A 36 -0.88 -6.53 -19.18
N ARG A 37 -0.53 -5.25 -19.01
CA ARG A 37 -1.12 -4.35 -18.01
C ARG A 37 -1.26 -2.96 -18.63
N ASP A 38 -2.45 -2.68 -19.13
CA ASP A 38 -2.84 -1.38 -19.66
C ASP A 38 -3.10 -0.43 -18.48
N ILE A 39 -2.09 0.39 -18.14
CA ILE A 39 -2.15 1.42 -17.10
C ILE A 39 -2.08 2.78 -17.79
N ARG A 40 -3.07 3.64 -17.54
CA ARG A 40 -3.25 4.93 -18.21
C ARG A 40 -3.31 6.08 -17.21
N LEU A 41 -3.10 7.30 -17.70
CA LEU A 41 -3.31 8.50 -16.90
C LEU A 41 -4.79 8.61 -16.53
N GLY A 42 -5.05 8.82 -15.24
CA GLY A 42 -6.40 8.86 -14.69
C GLY A 42 -6.84 7.55 -14.02
N ASP A 43 -6.11 6.45 -14.22
CA ASP A 43 -6.41 5.20 -13.51
C ASP A 43 -6.17 5.34 -12.00
N VAL A 44 -7.04 4.70 -11.22
CA VAL A 44 -6.91 4.62 -9.76
C VAL A 44 -6.40 3.24 -9.38
N ALA A 45 -5.22 3.18 -8.78
CA ALA A 45 -4.66 1.95 -8.23
C ALA A 45 -5.13 1.77 -6.78
N VAL A 46 -5.65 0.59 -6.46
CA VAL A 46 -6.06 0.21 -5.10
C VAL A 46 -5.22 -0.97 -4.63
N GLY A 47 -4.58 -0.84 -3.47
CA GLY A 47 -3.77 -1.90 -2.87
C GLY A 47 -4.64 -2.99 -2.26
N ILE A 48 -4.98 -4.01 -3.04
CA ILE A 48 -5.79 -5.16 -2.59
C ILE A 48 -4.85 -6.30 -2.16
N PRO A 49 -4.88 -6.75 -0.89
CA PRO A 49 -4.09 -7.90 -0.46
C PRO A 49 -4.62 -9.19 -1.09
N GLY A 50 -3.73 -10.12 -1.44
CA GLY A 50 -4.08 -11.38 -2.08
C GLY A 50 -2.98 -12.43 -1.98
N GLY A 51 -3.35 -13.67 -1.63
CA GLY A 51 -2.38 -14.74 -1.36
C GLY A 51 -1.34 -14.32 -0.30
N SER A 52 -0.06 -14.40 -0.65
CA SER A 52 1.06 -13.95 0.18
C SER A 52 1.34 -12.44 0.10
N HIS A 53 0.61 -11.67 -0.74
CA HIS A 53 0.89 -10.25 -0.98
C HIS A 53 0.06 -9.32 -0.08
N PRO A 54 0.67 -8.28 0.52
CA PRO A 54 0.01 -7.33 1.41
C PRO A 54 -0.82 -6.25 0.69
N GLY A 55 -0.84 -6.24 -0.65
CA GLY A 55 -1.50 -5.21 -1.48
C GLY A 55 -0.61 -3.98 -1.75
N VAL A 56 0.18 -3.55 -0.77
CA VAL A 56 1.21 -2.50 -0.94
C VAL A 56 2.55 -2.97 -0.40
N LEU A 57 3.59 -2.84 -1.21
CA LEU A 57 4.95 -3.28 -0.90
C LEU A 57 5.88 -2.08 -0.91
N GLN A 58 6.70 -1.96 0.14
CA GLN A 58 7.79 -0.99 0.16
C GLN A 58 8.99 -1.60 -0.58
N TYR A 59 9.30 -1.06 -1.76
CA TYR A 59 10.28 -1.64 -2.68
C TYR A 59 11.70 -1.72 -2.09
N ASP A 60 12.11 -0.69 -1.33
CA ASP A 60 13.42 -0.61 -0.67
C ASP A 60 13.50 -1.47 0.61
N PHE A 61 12.41 -2.12 1.01
CA PHE A 61 12.33 -2.98 2.20
C PHE A 61 12.45 -4.49 1.87
N GLY A 62 13.26 -4.79 0.86
CA GLY A 62 13.63 -6.15 0.48
C GLY A 62 15.08 -6.50 0.76
N LYS A 63 15.38 -7.79 0.75
CA LYS A 63 16.74 -8.33 0.81
C LYS A 63 16.97 -9.23 -0.39
N TYR A 64 18.08 -9.01 -1.09
CA TYR A 64 18.63 -10.04 -1.96
C TYR A 64 19.44 -11.04 -1.10
N GLN A 65 19.13 -12.31 -1.22
CA GLN A 65 19.90 -13.40 -0.64
C GLN A 65 21.12 -13.73 -1.52
N GLN A 66 22.04 -14.53 -0.98
CA GLN A 66 23.26 -14.93 -1.71
C GLN A 66 22.97 -15.72 -2.99
N ASP A 67 21.81 -16.38 -3.06
CA ASP A 67 21.33 -17.11 -4.24
C ASP A 67 20.64 -16.20 -5.28
N GLY A 68 20.58 -14.89 -5.03
CA GLY A 68 19.92 -13.91 -5.89
C GLY A 68 18.41 -13.80 -5.67
N SER A 69 17.82 -14.58 -4.76
CA SER A 69 16.40 -14.49 -4.45
C SER A 69 16.07 -13.21 -3.65
N PHE A 70 14.89 -12.64 -3.89
CA PHE A 70 14.40 -11.45 -3.19
C PHE A 70 13.41 -11.85 -2.10
N ILE A 71 13.70 -11.44 -0.86
CA ILE A 71 12.82 -11.62 0.29
C ILE A 71 12.31 -10.26 0.77
N LEU A 72 11.00 -10.15 0.89
CA LEU A 72 10.35 -9.02 1.54
C LEU A 72 10.63 -9.07 3.04
N LYS A 73 11.23 -8.01 3.61
CA LYS A 73 11.50 -7.95 5.06
C LYS A 73 10.31 -7.49 5.90
N GLY A 74 9.29 -6.92 5.28
CA GLY A 74 8.12 -6.40 5.97
C GLY A 74 7.09 -5.84 5.02
N CYS A 75 5.89 -5.60 5.53
CA CYS A 75 4.81 -4.97 4.79
C CYS A 75 4.01 -4.05 5.69
N LEU A 76 3.25 -3.14 5.08
CA LEU A 76 2.24 -2.37 5.79
C LEU A 76 1.12 -3.29 6.28
N ASN A 77 0.41 -2.84 7.32
CA ASN A 77 -0.80 -3.49 7.78
C ASN A 77 -1.80 -3.64 6.62
N LYS A 78 -2.44 -4.81 6.54
CA LYS A 78 -3.49 -5.07 5.55
C LYS A 78 -4.71 -4.20 5.86
N PRO A 79 -5.42 -3.67 4.85
CA PRO A 79 -6.67 -2.95 5.07
C PRO A 79 -7.69 -3.83 5.80
N PRO A 80 -8.55 -3.26 6.67
CA PRO A 80 -9.68 -3.99 7.24
C PRO A 80 -10.57 -4.62 6.16
N SER A 81 -11.11 -5.81 6.43
CA SER A 81 -11.90 -6.60 5.45
C SER A 81 -13.10 -5.86 4.87
N ILE A 82 -13.73 -4.96 5.64
CA ILE A 82 -14.83 -4.12 5.18
C ILE A 82 -14.44 -3.22 3.99
N LEU A 83 -13.22 -2.68 3.99
CA LEU A 83 -12.70 -1.85 2.90
C LEU A 83 -12.36 -2.72 1.68
N ILE A 84 -11.76 -3.89 1.91
CA ILE A 84 -11.42 -4.85 0.84
C ILE A 84 -12.68 -5.31 0.11
N ASN A 85 -13.73 -5.70 0.85
CA ASN A 85 -14.99 -6.16 0.28
C ASN A 85 -15.69 -5.10 -0.57
N SER A 86 -15.47 -3.82 -0.26
CA SER A 86 -16.02 -2.70 -1.03
C SER A 86 -15.32 -2.55 -2.37
N CYS A 87 -14.02 -2.89 -2.46
CA CYS A 87 -13.24 -2.82 -3.69
C CYS A 87 -13.66 -3.87 -4.72
N HIS A 88 -14.20 -5.01 -4.28
CA HIS A 88 -14.74 -6.04 -5.19
C HIS A 88 -16.01 -5.60 -5.93
N ARG A 89 -16.54 -4.40 -5.66
CA ARG A 89 -17.71 -3.82 -6.31
C ARG A 89 -17.37 -2.68 -7.28
N LEU A 90 -16.08 -2.34 -7.42
CA LEU A 90 -15.54 -1.39 -8.40
C LEU A 90 -15.33 -2.10 -9.74
#